data_AF-A0A920MBM1-F1
#
_entry.id   AF-A0A920MBM1-F1
#
_cell.length_a   1.000
_cell.length_b   1.000
_cell.length_c   1.000
_cell.angle_alpha   90.00
_cell.angle_beta   90.00
_cell.angle_gamma   90.00
#
_symmetry.space_group_name_H-M   'P 1'
#
loop_
_entity.id
_entity.type
_entity.pdbx_description
1 polymer ?
#
loop_
_entity_poly.entity_id
_entity_poly.type
_entity_poly.pdbx_seq_one_letter_code
_entity_poly.pdbx_strand_id
1 'polypeptide(L)'
;MDNDEKLIRKAKARIGFRIHSVIYFIVCLALTLFDIFIDSTGANWWYFVVGGWGIGLLSHFVGITSNSLFSVEKEVERLKNDSKDRY
;
A
#
# COMPACT_ATOMS: atom_id res chain seq x y z
N MET A 1 12.09 -22.18 12.75
CA MET A 1 12.57 -20.78 12.74
C MET A 1 12.00 -19.96 11.58
N ASP A 2 11.74 -20.53 10.40
CA ASP A 2 11.30 -19.80 9.19
C ASP A 2 9.86 -19.20 9.25
N ASN A 3 8.92 -19.83 9.95
CA ASN A 3 7.52 -19.41 9.95
C ASN A 3 7.27 -18.13 10.77
N ASP A 4 7.91 -17.99 11.93
CA ASP A 4 7.71 -16.85 12.82
C ASP A 4 8.26 -15.56 12.22
N GLU A 5 9.38 -15.66 11.50
CA GLU A 5 10.01 -14.53 10.82
C GLU A 5 9.14 -14.02 9.64
N LYS A 6 8.52 -14.93 8.89
CA LYS A 6 7.53 -14.61 7.85
C LYS A 6 6.28 -13.94 8.43
N LEU A 7 5.79 -14.39 9.59
CA LEU A 7 4.66 -13.79 10.29
C LEU A 7 5.00 -12.37 10.79
N ILE A 8 6.17 -12.18 11.39
CA ILE A 8 6.66 -10.87 11.86
C ILE A 8 6.81 -9.90 10.69
N ARG A 9 7.35 -10.34 9.55
CA ARG A 9 7.49 -9.51 8.35
C ARG A 9 6.13 -9.04 7.82
N LYS A 10 5.13 -9.94 7.75
CA LYS A 10 3.75 -9.59 7.36
C LYS A 10 3.11 -8.63 8.36
N ALA A 11 3.31 -8.84 9.66
CA ALA A 11 2.78 -7.96 10.70
C ALA A 11 3.37 -6.54 10.60
N LYS A 12 4.70 -6.41 10.46
CA LYS A 12 5.36 -5.11 10.26
C LYS A 12 4.85 -4.38 9.02
N ALA A 13 4.69 -5.08 7.90
CA ALA A 13 4.17 -4.47 6.67
C ALA A 13 2.73 -3.92 6.86
N ARG A 14 1.85 -4.69 7.51
CA ARG A 14 0.47 -4.26 7.79
C ARG A 14 0.42 -3.07 8.76
N ILE A 15 1.27 -3.07 9.79
CA ILE A 15 1.35 -1.96 10.75
C ILE A 15 1.88 -0.70 10.07
N GLY A 16 2.95 -0.82 9.28
CA GLY A 16 3.51 0.31 8.53
C GLY A 16 2.48 0.94 7.59
N PHE A 17 1.69 0.11 6.89
CA PHE A 17 0.59 0.60 6.07
C PHE A 17 -0.49 1.31 6.87
N ARG A 18 -0.93 0.76 8.00
CA ARG A 18 -1.93 1.42 8.87
C ARG A 18 -1.46 2.80 9.32
N ILE A 19 -0.20 2.92 9.76
CA ILE A 19 0.38 4.20 10.16
C ILE A 19 0.38 5.16 8.97
N HIS A 20 0.83 4.71 7.80
CA HIS A 20 0.88 5.54 6.60
C HIS A 20 -0.52 6.02 6.17
N SER A 21 -1.54 5.15 6.21
CA SER A 21 -2.93 5.50 5.94
C SER A 21 -3.48 6.54 6.92
N VAL A 22 -3.16 6.40 8.22
CA VAL A 22 -3.58 7.36 9.25
C VAL A 22 -2.95 8.73 9.01
N ILE A 23 -1.63 8.77 8.76
CA ILE A 23 -0.92 10.01 8.45
C ILE A 23 -1.48 10.66 7.18
N TYR A 24 -1.72 9.87 6.14
CA TYR A 24 -2.35 10.35 4.90
C TYR A 24 -3.70 11.02 5.17
N PHE A 25 -4.58 10.39 5.95
CA PHE A 25 -5.87 10.97 6.31
C PHE A 25 -5.73 12.27 7.10
N ILE A 26 -4.85 12.30 8.11
CA ILE A 26 -4.63 13.50 8.93
C ILE A 26 -4.11 14.67 8.08
N VAL A 27 -3.11 14.42 7.24
CA VAL A 27 -2.50 15.45 6.38
C VAL A 27 -3.52 15.93 5.34
N CYS A 28 -4.22 15.04 4.66
CA CYS A 28 -5.23 15.40 3.67
C CYS A 28 -6.37 16.21 4.28
N LEU A 29 -6.84 15.82 5.47
CA LEU A 29 -7.86 16.57 6.20
C LEU A 29 -7.35 17.96 6.58
N ALA A 30 -6.13 18.07 7.12
CA ALA A 30 -5.54 19.34 7.48
C ALA A 30 -5.37 20.27 6.26
N LEU A 31 -4.92 19.75 5.12
CA LEU A 31 -4.77 20.51 3.88
C LEU A 31 -6.12 20.95 3.31
N THR A 32 -7.14 20.08 3.36
CA THR A 32 -8.50 20.42 2.93
C THR A 32 -9.08 21.54 3.80
N LEU A 33 -8.89 21.46 5.12
CA LEU A 33 -9.33 22.53 6.04
C LEU A 33 -8.54 23.82 5.80
N PHE A 34 -7.23 23.73 5.53
CA PHE A 34 -6.41 24.90 5.21
C PHE A 34 -6.90 25.59 3.93
N ASP A 35 -7.16 24.82 2.87
CA ASP A 35 -7.66 25.33 1.59
C ASP A 35 -9.04 26.00 1.74
N ILE A 36 -9.96 25.40 2.51
CA ILE A 36 -11.32 25.94 2.70
C ILE A 36 -11.35 27.17 3.62
N PHE A 37 -10.59 27.15 4.71
CA PHE A 37 -10.74 28.16 5.78
C PHE A 37 -9.66 29.24 5.79
N ILE A 38 -8.48 28.97 5.22
CA ILE A 38 -7.32 29.88 5.28
C ILE A 38 -6.98 30.41 3.89
N ASP A 39 -7.02 29.56 2.86
CA ASP A 39 -6.70 29.97 1.51
C ASP A 39 -7.88 30.74 0.87
N SER A 40 -7.64 32.00 0.51
CA SER A 40 -8.62 32.87 -0.16
C SER A 40 -8.39 32.97 -1.67
N THR A 41 -7.44 32.19 -2.23
CA THR A 41 -7.14 32.22 -3.67
C THR A 41 -8.26 31.62 -4.53
N GLY A 42 -9.19 30.87 -3.93
CA GLY A 42 -10.33 30.22 -4.62
C GLY A 42 -9.94 29.03 -5.49
N ALA A 43 -8.65 28.70 -5.56
CA ALA A 43 -8.13 27.53 -6.25
C ALA A 43 -8.16 26.34 -5.29
N ASN A 44 -9.03 25.37 -5.55
CA ASN A 44 -9.11 24.14 -4.73
C ASN A 44 -7.93 23.20 -5.04
N TRP A 45 -6.70 23.56 -4.66
CA TRP A 45 -5.52 22.78 -5.04
C TRP A 45 -5.35 21.51 -4.22
N TRP A 46 -6.06 21.39 -3.08
CA TRP A 46 -6.03 20.23 -2.22
C TRP A 46 -6.34 18.91 -2.95
N TYR A 47 -7.19 18.93 -3.99
CA TYR A 47 -7.52 17.75 -4.80
C TYR A 47 -6.30 17.11 -5.46
N PHE A 48 -5.33 17.92 -5.91
CA PHE A 48 -4.11 17.40 -6.55
C PHE A 48 -3.20 16.70 -5.55
N VAL A 49 -3.12 17.22 -4.33
CA VAL A 49 -2.33 16.61 -3.27
C VAL A 49 -2.99 15.32 -2.78
N VAL A 50 -4.30 15.35 -2.52
CA VAL A 50 -5.06 14.16 -2.14
C VAL A 50 -5.00 13.09 -3.22
N GLY A 51 -5.26 13.46 -4.48
CA GLY A 51 -5.22 12.52 -5.61
C GLY A 51 -3.83 11.95 -5.86
N GLY A 52 -2.81 12.82 -5.96
CA GLY A 52 -1.43 12.41 -6.23
C GLY A 52 -0.84 11.51 -5.15
N TRP A 53 -0.99 11.90 -3.87
CA TRP A 53 -0.51 11.06 -2.76
C TRP A 53 -1.39 9.83 -2.53
N GLY A 54 -2.69 9.91 -2.84
CA GLY A 54 -3.62 8.79 -2.70
C GLY A 54 -3.26 7.60 -3.60
N ILE A 55 -2.72 7.86 -4.79
CA ILE A 55 -2.22 6.81 -5.70
C ILE A 55 -1.04 6.06 -5.05
N GLY A 56 -0.14 6.77 -4.36
CA GLY A 56 0.97 6.15 -3.62
C GLY A 56 0.49 5.23 -2.51
N LEU A 57 -0.54 5.66 -1.76
CA LEU A 57 -1.15 4.84 -0.70
C LEU A 57 -1.81 3.58 -1.28
N LEU A 58 -2.58 3.70 -2.36
CA LEU A 58 -3.21 2.57 -3.05
C LEU A 58 -2.16 1.59 -3.58
N SER A 59 -1.05 2.09 -4.14
CA SER A 59 0.06 1.26 -4.62
C SER A 59 0.68 0.44 -3.47
N HIS A 60 0.85 1.06 -2.30
CA HIS A 60 1.35 0.38 -1.10
C HIS A 60 0.37 -0.68 -0.58
N PHE A 61 -0.93 -0.39 -0.60
CA PHE A 61 -1.99 -1.32 -0.22
C PHE A 61 -2.02 -2.55 -1.14
N VAL A 62 -1.95 -2.31 -2.46
CA VAL A 62 -1.89 -3.35 -3.46
C VAL A 62 -0.62 -4.17 -3.26
N GLY A 63 0.55 -3.58 -3.03
CA GLY A 63 1.80 -4.32 -2.77
C GLY A 63 1.72 -5.27 -1.56
N ILE A 64 1.04 -4.86 -0.48
CA ILE A 64 0.87 -5.70 0.72
C ILE A 64 -0.14 -6.82 0.51
N THR A 65 -1.24 -6.54 -0.20
CA THR A 65 -2.27 -7.55 -0.51
C THR A 65 -1.79 -8.52 -1.61
N SER A 66 -1.11 -7.98 -2.61
CA SER A 66 -0.57 -8.70 -3.77
C SER A 66 0.61 -9.60 -3.42
N ASN A 67 1.29 -9.41 -2.28
CA ASN A 67 2.23 -10.42 -1.75
C ASN A 67 1.60 -11.82 -1.57
N SER A 68 0.26 -11.94 -1.58
CA SER A 68 -0.46 -13.23 -1.62
C SER A 68 -0.74 -13.77 -3.04
N LEU A 69 -0.76 -12.89 -4.04
CA LEU A 69 -1.09 -13.18 -5.45
C LEU A 69 0.17 -13.31 -6.34
N PHE A 70 1.15 -12.42 -6.18
CA PHE A 70 2.46 -12.45 -6.85
C PHE A 70 3.54 -13.01 -5.91
N SER A 71 3.23 -14.09 -5.20
CA SER A 71 4.26 -14.79 -4.44
C SER A 71 5.16 -15.53 -5.42
N VAL A 72 6.39 -15.04 -5.59
CA VAL A 72 7.42 -15.67 -6.43
C VAL A 72 7.57 -17.16 -6.07
N GLU A 73 7.39 -17.54 -4.80
CA GLU A 73 7.39 -18.94 -4.36
C GLU A 73 6.23 -19.76 -4.95
N LYS A 74 5.02 -19.19 -5.08
CA LYS A 74 3.92 -19.85 -5.81
C LYS A 74 4.21 -19.99 -7.30
N GLU A 75 4.82 -18.98 -7.90
CA GLU A 75 5.23 -19.03 -9.33
C GLU A 75 6.27 -20.14 -9.55
N VAL A 76 7.26 -20.21 -8.67
CA VAL A 76 8.33 -21.22 -8.71
C VAL A 76 7.79 -22.63 -8.43
N GLU A 77 6.89 -22.82 -7.47
CA GLU A 77 6.22 -24.11 -7.24
C GLU A 77 5.41 -24.56 -8.46
N ARG A 78 4.68 -23.64 -9.11
CA ARG A 78 3.89 -23.94 -10.30
C ARG A 78 4.76 -24.42 -11.46
N LEU A 79 5.89 -23.76 -11.70
CA LEU A 79 6.87 -24.17 -12.73
C LEU A 79 7.56 -25.50 -12.39
N LYS A 80 7.78 -25.78 -11.11
CA LYS A 80 8.40 -27.04 -10.67
C LYS A 80 7.46 -28.23 -10.78
N ASN A 81 6.15 -28.04 -10.56
CA ASN A 81 5.16 -29.09 -10.82
C ASN A 81 4.95 -29.31 -12.33
N ASP A 82 4.86 -28.24 -13.12
CA ASP A 82 4.70 -28.35 -14.58
C ASP A 82 5.86 -29.11 -15.25
N SER A 83 7.10 -28.92 -14.77
CA SER A 83 8.25 -29.69 -15.28
C SER A 83 8.28 -31.16 -14.83
N LYS A 84 7.59 -31.51 -13.73
CA LYS A 84 7.56 -32.86 -13.18
C LYS A 84 6.50 -33.75 -13.82
N ASP A 85 5.43 -33.16 -14.34
CA ASP A 85 4.39 -33.87 -15.12
C ASP A 85 4.80 -34.15 -16.58
N ARG A 86 5.97 -33.64 -17.00
CA ARG A 86 6.51 -33.73 -18.37
C ARG A 86 7.55 -34.84 -18.55
N TYR A 87 7.82 -35.64 -17.51
CA TYR A 87 8.72 -36.81 -17.49
C TYR A 87 8.06 -37.97 -16.75
#